data_AF-A0A537SCF8-F1
#
_entry.id   AF-A0A537SCF8-F1
#
_cell.length_a   1.000
_cell.length_b   1.000
_cell.length_c   1.000
_cell.angle_alpha   90.00
_cell.angle_beta   90.00
_cell.angle_gamma   90.00
#
_symmetry.space_group_name_H-M   'P 1'
#
loop_
_entity.id
_entity.type
_entity.pdbx_description
1 polymer ?
#
loop_
_entity_poly.entity_id
_entity_poly.type
_entity_poly.pdbx_seq_one_letter_code
_entity_poly.pdbx_strand_id
1 'polypeptide(L)'
;GANKRMLYYHVGKKDDLYLAVLEGAYEKIRAEERGLDLEHLDPPKAIERLIDFTWNYFIRNPEFLALLNTENLARARHLKRSTKVKSMHSPFVEMIRTVVRRGVESGDFVVAVDPVQLYISIAALCFFYLSNSATLSVIFGRDLLSREAKDERLAHMVALVLAALTGKSAAAFGTSKSPRLRS
;
A
#
# COMPACT_ATOMS: atom_id res chain seq x y z
N GLY A 1 20.40 33.29 27.51
CA GLY A 1 19.94 33.09 26.13
C GLY A 1 20.42 31.75 25.63
N ALA A 2 19.52 30.84 25.27
CA ALA A 2 19.91 29.53 24.72
C ALA A 2 20.63 29.72 23.36
N ASN A 3 21.81 29.12 23.24
CA ASN A 3 22.71 29.33 22.10
C ASN A 3 22.10 28.72 20.82
N LYS A 4 21.77 29.57 19.83
CA LYS A 4 21.18 29.18 18.53
C LYS A 4 21.94 28.01 17.88
N ARG A 5 23.27 27.91 18.03
CA ARG A 5 24.08 26.82 17.46
C ARG A 5 23.76 25.43 18.03
N MET A 6 23.42 25.35 19.32
CA MET A 6 23.01 24.08 19.95
C MET A 6 21.64 23.64 19.45
N LEU A 7 20.72 24.58 19.24
CA LEU A 7 19.40 24.30 18.66
C LEU A 7 19.54 23.72 17.24
N TYR A 8 20.34 24.35 16.37
CA TYR A 8 20.58 23.83 15.02
C TYR A 8 21.25 22.45 15.00
N TYR A 9 22.22 22.19 15.89
CA TYR A 9 22.89 20.90 15.98
C TYR A 9 21.94 19.77 16.44
N HIS A 10 21.08 20.04 17.42
CA HIS A 10 20.08 19.07 17.88
C HIS A 10 18.95 18.87 16.87
N VAL A 11 18.52 19.92 16.18
CA VAL A 11 17.49 19.82 15.12
C VAL A 11 18.03 19.05 13.91
N GLY A 12 19.26 19.33 13.46
CA GLY A 12 19.91 18.55 12.39
C GLY A 12 20.02 17.07 12.74
N LYS A 13 20.46 16.75 13.96
CA LYS A 13 20.50 15.36 14.46
C LYS A 13 19.13 14.68 14.50
N LYS A 14 18.06 15.40 14.81
CA LYS A 14 16.69 14.85 14.83
C LYS A 14 16.15 14.61 13.42
N ASP A 15 16.36 15.55 12.50
CA ASP A 15 15.92 15.44 11.11
C ASP A 15 16.67 14.31 10.38
N ASP A 16 17.96 14.13 10.66
CA ASP A 16 18.77 13.05 10.08
C ASP A 16 18.40 11.68 10.68
N LEU A 17 18.13 11.61 11.98
CA LEU A 17 17.62 10.40 12.62
C LEU A 17 16.23 10.02 12.07
N TYR A 18 15.33 10.99 11.92
CA TYR A 18 14.02 10.77 11.34
C TYR A 18 14.12 10.27 9.90
N LEU A 19 15.00 10.89 9.09
CA LEU A 19 15.26 10.44 7.72
C LEU A 19 15.78 9.00 7.69
N ALA A 20 16.71 8.63 8.58
CA ALA A 20 17.22 7.26 8.66
C ALA A 20 16.12 6.25 9.03
N VAL A 21 15.24 6.59 9.97
CA VAL A 21 14.08 5.74 10.33
C VAL A 21 13.13 5.60 9.14
N LEU A 22 12.85 6.69 8.42
CA LEU A 22 11.98 6.67 7.25
C LEU A 22 12.58 5.83 6.11
N GLU A 23 13.88 5.99 5.83
CA GLU A 23 14.60 5.18 4.85
C GLU A 23 14.54 3.69 5.22
N GLY A 24 14.80 3.33 6.48
CA GLY A 24 14.73 1.94 6.96
C GLY A 24 13.33 1.35 6.87
N ALA A 25 12.28 2.15 7.10
CA ALA A 25 10.91 1.71 6.97
C ALA A 25 10.53 1.40 5.50
N TYR A 26 11.02 2.20 4.55
CA TYR A 26 10.90 1.91 3.11
C TYR A 26 11.74 0.72 2.67
N GLU A 27 12.94 0.56 3.23
CA GLU A 27 13.81 -0.58 2.92
C GLU A 27 13.16 -1.90 3.34
N LYS A 28 12.56 -1.95 4.53
CA LYS A 28 11.88 -3.13 5.07
C LYS A 28 10.75 -3.61 4.16
N ILE A 29 9.83 -2.73 3.76
CA ILE A 29 8.71 -3.13 2.88
C ILE A 29 9.22 -3.61 1.53
N ARG A 30 10.19 -2.91 0.94
CA ARG A 30 10.75 -3.26 -0.38
C ARG A 30 11.53 -4.58 -0.33
N ALA A 31 12.14 -4.92 0.82
CA ALA A 31 12.79 -6.20 1.02
C ALA A 31 11.78 -7.36 1.08
N GLU A 32 10.68 -7.19 1.81
CA GLU A 32 9.62 -8.21 1.89
C GLU A 32 8.88 -8.39 0.56
N GLU A 33 8.65 -7.30 -0.20
CA GLU A 33 8.01 -7.36 -1.52
C GLU A 33 8.82 -8.13 -2.55
N ARG A 34 10.16 -8.05 -2.51
CA ARG A 34 11.02 -8.87 -3.37
C ARG A 34 10.82 -10.37 -3.13
N GLY A 35 10.39 -10.76 -1.94
CA GLY A 35 10.07 -12.16 -1.61
C GLY A 35 8.70 -12.63 -2.10
N LEU A 36 7.90 -11.78 -2.76
CA LEU A 36 6.57 -12.15 -3.25
C LEU A 36 6.60 -13.00 -4.52
N ASP A 37 7.71 -12.97 -5.26
CA ASP A 37 7.92 -13.73 -6.49
C ASP A 37 6.81 -13.55 -7.54
N LEU A 38 6.30 -12.32 -7.66
CA LEU A 38 5.13 -12.01 -8.49
C LEU A 38 5.35 -12.33 -9.98
N GLU A 39 6.60 -12.28 -10.44
CA GLU A 39 6.96 -12.51 -11.85
C GLU A 39 6.78 -13.96 -12.30
N HIS A 40 6.58 -14.91 -11.38
CA HIS A 40 6.33 -16.33 -11.68
C HIS A 40 4.88 -16.76 -11.45
N LEU A 41 4.02 -15.88 -10.93
CA LEU A 41 2.60 -16.13 -10.75
C LEU A 41 1.81 -15.78 -12.03
N ASP A 42 0.61 -16.37 -12.16
CA ASP A 42 -0.37 -15.93 -13.15
C ASP A 42 -0.74 -14.46 -12.91
N PRO A 43 -0.92 -13.62 -13.95
CA PRO A 43 -1.05 -12.18 -13.79
C PRO A 43 -2.16 -11.75 -12.81
N PRO A 44 -3.40 -12.27 -12.87
CA PRO A 44 -4.42 -11.93 -11.87
C PRO A 44 -4.03 -12.34 -10.44
N LYS A 45 -3.37 -13.50 -10.27
CA LYS A 45 -2.91 -14.00 -8.96
C LYS A 45 -1.75 -13.19 -8.42
N ALA A 46 -0.87 -12.69 -9.27
CA ALA A 46 0.19 -11.78 -8.88
C ALA A 46 -0.38 -10.46 -8.32
N ILE A 47 -1.42 -9.89 -8.95
CA ILE A 47 -2.08 -8.67 -8.46
C ILE A 47 -2.83 -8.92 -7.16
N GLU A 48 -3.57 -10.03 -7.04
CA GLU A 48 -4.19 -10.44 -5.78
C GLU A 48 -3.16 -10.55 -4.64
N ARG A 49 -2.03 -11.23 -4.90
CA ARG A 49 -0.93 -11.40 -3.95
C ARG A 49 -0.29 -10.07 -3.54
N LEU A 50 -0.15 -9.13 -4.46
CA LEU A 50 0.37 -7.79 -4.18
C LEU A 50 -0.58 -7.00 -3.27
N ILE A 51 -1.89 -7.07 -3.51
CA ILE A 51 -2.91 -6.39 -2.69
C ILE A 51 -2.91 -6.99 -1.28
N ASP A 52 -2.97 -8.32 -1.17
CA ASP A 52 -2.93 -9.04 0.10
C ASP A 52 -1.67 -8.70 0.90
N PHE A 53 -0.50 -8.72 0.26
CA PHE A 53 0.74 -8.32 0.91
C PHE A 53 0.68 -6.88 1.42
N THR A 54 0.30 -5.91 0.56
CA THR A 54 0.28 -4.49 0.92
C THR A 54 -0.64 -4.24 2.12
N TRP A 55 -1.83 -4.86 2.09
CA TRP A 55 -2.81 -4.79 3.17
C TRP A 55 -2.27 -5.34 4.49
N ASN A 56 -1.77 -6.58 4.48
CA ASN A 56 -1.28 -7.24 5.67
C ASN A 56 0.02 -6.61 6.21
N TYR A 57 0.87 -6.08 5.33
CA TYR A 57 2.04 -5.33 5.74
C TYR A 57 1.64 -4.07 6.50
N PHE A 58 0.67 -3.29 6.02
CA PHE A 58 0.20 -2.10 6.72
C PHE A 58 -0.48 -2.41 8.06
N ILE A 59 -1.22 -3.52 8.17
CA ILE A 59 -1.80 -3.96 9.44
C ILE A 59 -0.72 -4.36 10.46
N ARG A 60 0.32 -5.11 10.04
CA ARG A 60 1.43 -5.51 10.92
C ARG A 60 2.36 -4.37 11.28
N ASN A 61 2.46 -3.34 10.44
CA ASN A 61 3.43 -2.26 10.57
C ASN A 61 2.71 -0.88 10.60
N PRO A 62 1.84 -0.61 11.60
CA PRO A 62 1.11 0.66 11.67
C PRO A 62 2.02 1.88 11.81
N GLU A 63 3.24 1.70 12.33
CA GLU A 63 4.28 2.74 12.40
C GLU A 63 4.70 3.24 11.02
N PHE A 64 4.66 2.39 9.99
CA PHE A 64 4.94 2.80 8.61
C PHE A 64 3.89 3.82 8.14
N LEU A 65 2.60 3.56 8.41
CA LEU A 65 1.52 4.48 8.07
C LEU A 65 1.66 5.82 8.81
N ALA A 66 2.04 5.78 10.09
CA ALA A 66 2.28 6.98 10.89
C ALA A 66 3.45 7.82 10.34
N LEU A 67 4.57 7.17 9.97
CA LEU A 67 5.72 7.82 9.35
C LEU A 67 5.35 8.47 8.00
N LEU A 68 4.60 7.76 7.15
CA LEU A 68 4.13 8.32 5.88
C LEU A 68 3.18 9.51 6.08
N ASN A 69 2.22 9.41 6.99
CA ASN A 69 1.32 10.53 7.32
C ASN A 69 2.11 11.76 7.81
N THR A 70 3.07 11.55 8.71
CA THR A 70 3.93 12.62 9.24
C THR A 70 4.74 13.28 8.13
N GLU A 71 5.32 12.47 7.24
CA GLU A 71 6.11 12.98 6.12
C GLU A 71 5.26 13.72 5.08
N ASN A 72 4.03 13.26 4.84
CA ASN A 72 3.07 13.93 3.97
C ASN A 72 2.64 15.29 4.54
N LEU A 73 2.36 15.37 5.85
CA LEU A 73 2.11 16.64 6.54
C LEU A 73 3.31 17.59 6.42
N ALA A 74 4.53 17.05 6.47
CA ALA A 74 5.76 17.79 6.23
C ALA A 74 6.06 18.07 4.74
N ARG A 75 5.14 17.75 3.82
CA ARG A 75 5.30 17.94 2.35
C ARG A 75 6.56 17.29 1.79
N ALA A 76 6.86 16.08 2.24
CA ALA A 76 8.00 15.26 1.83
C ALA A 76 9.37 15.93 2.08
N ARG A 77 9.48 16.77 3.12
CA ARG A 77 10.70 17.54 3.43
C ARG A 77 11.94 16.65 3.58
N HIS A 78 11.81 15.50 4.24
CA HIS A 78 12.93 14.60 4.47
C HIS A 78 13.15 13.67 3.28
N LEU A 79 12.07 13.15 2.66
CA LEU A 79 12.17 12.30 1.46
C LEU A 79 12.83 13.00 0.28
N LYS A 80 12.63 14.31 0.12
CA LYS A 80 13.32 15.10 -0.91
C LYS A 80 14.85 15.06 -0.78
N ARG A 81 15.37 14.82 0.42
CA ARG A 81 16.81 14.69 0.72
C ARG A 81 17.33 13.26 0.56
N SER A 82 16.45 12.25 0.53
CA SER A 82 16.85 10.84 0.41
C SER A 82 17.07 10.45 -1.05
N THR A 83 18.25 9.92 -1.35
CA THR A 83 18.54 9.21 -2.61
C THR A 83 18.17 7.73 -2.54
N LYS A 84 18.18 7.12 -1.34
CA LYS A 84 17.93 5.69 -1.14
C LYS A 84 16.51 5.29 -1.52
N VAL A 85 15.50 6.02 -1.03
CA VAL A 85 14.08 5.67 -1.27
C VAL A 85 13.75 5.63 -2.75
N LYS A 86 14.30 6.56 -3.55
CA LYS A 86 14.13 6.56 -5.01
C LYS A 86 14.70 5.29 -5.65
N SER A 87 15.93 4.92 -5.29
CA SER A 87 16.59 3.73 -5.84
C SER A 87 15.86 2.41 -5.52
N MET A 88 15.17 2.33 -4.38
CA MET A 88 14.42 1.13 -3.98
C MET A 88 13.09 0.98 -4.73
N HIS A 89 12.48 2.06 -5.23
CA HIS A 89 11.20 1.99 -5.92
C HIS A 89 11.31 1.51 -7.36
N SER A 90 12.42 1.80 -8.06
CA SER A 90 12.57 1.40 -9.47
C SER A 90 12.43 -0.11 -9.69
N PRO A 91 13.13 -1.00 -8.94
CA PRO A 91 12.98 -2.46 -9.12
C PRO A 91 11.56 -2.95 -8.84
N PHE A 92 10.90 -2.39 -7.82
CA PHE A 92 9.55 -2.77 -7.45
C PHE A 92 8.52 -2.39 -8.52
N VAL A 93 8.65 -1.19 -9.10
CA VAL A 93 7.79 -0.74 -10.20
C VAL A 93 7.99 -1.62 -11.44
N GLU A 94 9.22 -2.04 -11.72
CA GLU A 94 9.49 -2.93 -12.85
C GLU A 94 8.92 -4.34 -12.66
N MET A 95 8.94 -4.89 -11.44
CA MET A 95 8.24 -6.15 -11.14
C MET A 95 6.74 -6.06 -11.48
N ILE A 96 6.07 -4.97 -11.10
CA ILE A 96 4.65 -4.74 -11.43
C ILE A 96 4.49 -4.58 -12.95
N ARG A 97 5.41 -3.88 -13.61
CA ARG A 97 5.41 -3.74 -15.08
C ARG A 97 5.45 -5.09 -15.77
N THR A 98 6.33 -5.99 -15.33
CA THR A 98 6.45 -7.36 -15.85
C THR A 98 5.09 -8.08 -15.76
N VAL A 99 4.45 -8.02 -14.59
CA VAL A 99 3.14 -8.67 -14.35
C VAL A 99 2.06 -8.08 -15.27
N VAL A 100 1.94 -6.76 -15.33
CA VAL A 100 0.93 -6.08 -16.17
C VAL A 100 1.13 -6.42 -17.63
N ARG A 101 2.37 -6.36 -18.13
CA ARG A 101 2.69 -6.70 -19.53
C ARG A 101 2.29 -8.14 -19.84
N ARG A 102 2.68 -9.11 -19.00
CA ARG A 102 2.32 -10.53 -19.17
C ARG A 102 0.80 -10.73 -19.18
N GLY A 103 0.07 -10.02 -18.32
CA GLY A 103 -1.39 -10.07 -18.30
C GLY A 103 -2.04 -9.52 -19.56
N VAL A 104 -1.49 -8.46 -20.15
CA VAL A 104 -1.97 -7.94 -21.43
C VAL A 104 -1.62 -8.89 -22.58
N GLU A 105 -0.40 -9.42 -22.62
CA GLU A 105 0.07 -10.35 -23.67
C GLU A 105 -0.72 -11.66 -23.68
N SER A 106 -1.11 -12.17 -22.51
CA SER A 106 -1.93 -13.38 -22.36
C SER A 106 -3.43 -13.15 -22.56
N GLY A 107 -3.88 -11.89 -22.60
CA GLY A 107 -5.31 -11.53 -22.67
C GLY A 107 -6.05 -11.61 -21.32
N ASP A 108 -5.36 -11.91 -20.23
CA ASP A 108 -5.93 -11.87 -18.88
C ASP A 108 -6.35 -10.45 -18.45
N PHE A 109 -5.56 -9.45 -18.87
CA PHE A 109 -5.84 -8.04 -18.66
C PHE A 109 -6.26 -7.40 -19.97
N VAL A 110 -7.44 -6.77 -19.96
CA VAL A 110 -8.00 -6.06 -21.12
C VAL A 110 -7.59 -4.59 -21.16
N VAL A 111 -6.94 -4.11 -20.10
CA VAL A 111 -6.40 -2.75 -19.97
C VAL A 111 -4.92 -2.81 -19.62
N ALA A 112 -4.09 -2.13 -20.41
CA ALA A 112 -2.71 -1.82 -20.04
C ALA A 112 -2.71 -0.60 -19.10
N VAL A 113 -2.33 -0.80 -17.84
CA VAL A 113 -2.25 0.28 -16.84
C VAL A 113 -0.79 0.63 -16.56
N ASP A 114 -0.52 1.92 -16.31
CA ASP A 114 0.78 2.31 -15.81
C ASP A 114 1.05 1.66 -14.43
N PRO A 115 2.19 0.96 -14.23
CA PRO A 115 2.49 0.25 -12.98
C PRO A 115 2.53 1.16 -11.75
N VAL A 116 2.94 2.42 -11.91
CA VAL A 116 2.98 3.39 -10.81
C VAL A 116 1.56 3.77 -10.42
N GLN A 117 0.68 4.05 -11.39
CA GLN A 117 -0.74 4.33 -11.14
C GLN A 117 -1.45 3.14 -10.48
N LEU A 118 -1.17 1.92 -10.93
CA LEU A 118 -1.74 0.71 -10.34
C LEU A 118 -1.33 0.57 -8.87
N TYR A 119 -0.03 0.68 -8.57
CA TYR A 119 0.44 0.60 -7.19
C TYR A 119 -0.10 1.73 -6.31
N ILE A 120 -0.14 2.97 -6.81
CA ILE A 120 -0.72 4.09 -6.07
C ILE A 120 -2.19 3.79 -5.72
N SER A 121 -2.95 3.22 -6.64
CA SER A 121 -4.35 2.86 -6.40
C SER A 121 -4.47 1.77 -5.33
N ILE A 122 -3.67 0.71 -5.41
CA ILE A 122 -3.62 -0.37 -4.40
C ILE A 122 -3.25 0.19 -3.03
N ALA A 123 -2.17 0.97 -2.96
CA ALA A 123 -1.69 1.60 -1.74
C ALA A 123 -2.75 2.56 -1.17
N ALA A 124 -3.43 3.36 -2.01
CA ALA A 124 -4.48 4.28 -1.58
C ALA A 124 -5.69 3.54 -0.99
N LEU A 125 -6.14 2.46 -1.62
CA LEU A 125 -7.25 1.65 -1.13
C LEU A 125 -6.97 1.07 0.27
N CYS A 126 -5.73 0.66 0.53
CA CYS A 126 -5.29 0.16 1.83
C CYS A 126 -5.09 1.30 2.84
N PHE A 127 -4.29 2.29 2.46
CA PHE A 127 -3.84 3.40 3.31
C PHE A 127 -4.99 4.27 3.77
N PHE A 128 -5.91 4.64 2.87
CA PHE A 128 -7.06 5.48 3.21
C PHE A 128 -7.93 4.79 4.25
N TYR A 129 -8.26 3.52 4.04
CA TYR A 129 -9.11 2.76 4.94
C TYR A 129 -8.47 2.63 6.33
N LEU A 130 -7.20 2.22 6.40
CA LEU A 130 -6.51 2.01 7.68
C LEU A 130 -6.22 3.32 8.42
N SER A 131 -5.65 4.32 7.74
CA SER A 131 -5.27 5.61 8.33
C SER A 131 -6.46 6.44 8.81
N ASN A 132 -7.65 6.21 8.23
CA ASN A 132 -8.87 6.94 8.58
C ASN A 132 -9.92 6.03 9.24
N SER A 133 -9.55 4.82 9.64
CA SER A 133 -10.47 3.84 10.23
C SER A 133 -11.22 4.40 11.45
N ALA A 134 -10.56 5.19 12.31
CA ALA A 134 -11.19 5.81 13.47
C ALA A 134 -12.33 6.77 13.09
N THR A 135 -12.11 7.68 12.15
CA THR A 135 -13.13 8.67 11.74
C THR A 135 -14.22 8.01 10.91
N LEU A 136 -13.86 7.11 9.99
CA LEU A 136 -14.82 6.36 9.19
C LEU A 136 -15.70 5.46 10.07
N SER A 137 -15.14 4.84 11.12
CA SER A 137 -15.91 3.98 12.04
C SER A 137 -17.00 4.78 12.77
N VAL A 138 -16.70 6.01 13.20
CA VAL A 138 -17.68 6.91 13.81
C VAL A 138 -18.72 7.36 12.79
N ILE A 139 -18.30 7.82 11.62
CA ILE A 139 -19.19 8.35 10.57
C ILE A 139 -20.19 7.29 10.09
N PHE A 140 -19.73 6.05 9.91
CA PHE A 140 -20.56 4.96 9.38
C PHE A 140 -21.16 4.05 10.45
N GLY A 141 -20.84 4.27 11.73
CA GLY A 141 -21.34 3.46 12.84
C GLY A 141 -20.93 1.98 12.76
N ARG A 142 -19.70 1.70 12.32
CA ARG A 142 -19.17 0.33 12.13
C ARG A 142 -17.77 0.22 12.71
N ASP A 143 -17.43 -0.93 13.30
CA ASP A 143 -16.03 -1.23 13.64
C ASP A 143 -15.28 -1.72 12.39
N LEU A 144 -14.60 -0.78 11.72
CA LEU A 144 -13.83 -1.05 10.51
C LEU A 144 -12.50 -1.79 10.78
N LEU A 145 -12.13 -2.01 12.05
CA LEU A 145 -10.94 -2.77 12.41
C LEU A 145 -11.26 -4.15 12.99
N SER A 146 -12.55 -4.51 13.09
CA SER A 146 -12.98 -5.89 13.33
C SER A 146 -12.39 -6.84 12.28
N ARG A 147 -12.23 -8.11 12.66
CA ARG A 147 -11.65 -9.13 11.77
C ARG A 147 -12.51 -9.28 10.50
N GLU A 148 -13.82 -9.33 10.68
CA GLU A 148 -14.80 -9.48 9.61
C GLU A 148 -14.74 -8.29 8.64
N ALA A 149 -14.65 -7.05 9.14
CA ALA A 149 -14.56 -5.87 8.30
C ALA A 149 -13.24 -5.80 7.51
N LYS A 150 -12.14 -6.26 8.11
CA LYS A 150 -10.84 -6.35 7.42
C LYS A 150 -10.86 -7.38 6.30
N ASP A 151 -11.43 -8.56 6.55
CA ASP A 151 -11.58 -9.62 5.56
C ASP A 151 -12.49 -9.17 4.40
N GLU A 152 -13.63 -8.54 4.72
CA GLU A 152 -14.53 -7.94 3.72
C GLU A 152 -13.81 -6.86 2.90
N ARG A 153 -13.03 -6.00 3.55
CA ARG A 153 -12.30 -4.93 2.88
C ARG A 153 -11.25 -5.48 1.92
N LEU A 154 -10.48 -6.48 2.33
CA LEU A 154 -9.49 -7.13 1.47
C LEU A 154 -10.15 -7.75 0.23
N ALA A 155 -11.20 -8.56 0.43
CA ALA A 155 -11.94 -9.17 -0.68
C ALA A 155 -12.50 -8.12 -1.65
N HIS A 156 -13.05 -7.02 -1.12
CA HIS A 156 -13.54 -5.91 -1.93
C HIS A 156 -12.43 -5.25 -2.77
N MET A 157 -11.26 -4.97 -2.18
CA MET A 157 -10.15 -4.33 -2.90
C MET A 157 -9.60 -5.24 -4.02
N VAL A 158 -9.44 -6.53 -3.75
CA VAL A 158 -9.02 -7.52 -4.77
C VAL A 158 -10.02 -7.54 -5.91
N ALA A 159 -11.31 -7.70 -5.61
CA ALA A 159 -12.36 -7.75 -6.63
C ALA A 159 -12.42 -6.46 -7.46
N LEU A 160 -12.30 -5.30 -6.82
CA LEU A 160 -12.34 -3.99 -7.48
C LEU A 160 -11.17 -3.80 -8.46
N VAL A 161 -9.94 -4.09 -8.02
CA VAL A 161 -8.74 -3.92 -8.84
C VAL A 161 -8.72 -4.94 -9.99
N LEU A 162 -9.05 -6.21 -9.72
CA LEU A 162 -9.11 -7.22 -10.77
C LEU A 162 -10.22 -6.92 -11.78
N ALA A 163 -11.40 -6.47 -11.34
CA ALA A 163 -12.45 -6.06 -12.26
C ALA A 163 -12.01 -4.94 -13.22
N ALA A 164 -11.26 -3.96 -12.71
CA ALA A 164 -10.71 -2.88 -13.52
C ALA A 164 -9.67 -3.38 -14.55
N LEU A 165 -8.85 -4.36 -14.20
CA LEU A 165 -7.81 -4.90 -15.08
C LEU A 165 -8.36 -5.91 -16.11
N THR A 166 -9.26 -6.79 -15.70
CA THR A 166 -9.75 -7.90 -16.53
C THR A 166 -11.05 -7.58 -17.26
N GLY A 167 -11.72 -6.46 -16.93
CA GLY A 167 -13.05 -6.11 -17.45
C GLY A 167 -14.17 -7.06 -17.02
N LYS A 168 -13.92 -7.94 -16.04
CA LYS A 168 -14.91 -8.90 -15.52
C LYS A 168 -15.61 -8.29 -14.31
N SER A 169 -16.90 -8.57 -14.14
CA SER A 169 -17.67 -8.06 -12.99
C SER A 169 -17.04 -8.51 -11.66
N ALA A 170 -17.01 -7.63 -10.67
CA ALA A 170 -16.54 -7.93 -9.31
C ALA A 170 -17.26 -9.14 -8.67
N ALA A 171 -18.49 -9.43 -9.09
CA ALA A 171 -19.23 -10.62 -8.66
C ALA A 171 -18.56 -11.95 -9.10
N ALA A 172 -17.73 -11.94 -10.14
CA ALA A 172 -16.97 -13.11 -10.60
C ALA A 172 -15.75 -13.42 -9.71
N PHE A 173 -15.34 -12.48 -8.84
CA PHE A 173 -14.20 -12.63 -7.94
C PHE A 173 -14.62 -12.81 -6.47
N GLY A 174 -15.90 -12.62 -6.14
CA GLY A 174 -16.45 -12.80 -4.81
C GLY A 174 -17.36 -14.03 -4.73
N THR A 175 -16.84 -15.16 -4.24
CA THR A 175 -17.68 -16.23 -3.70
C THR A 175 -17.28 -16.52 -2.26
N SER A 176 -18.04 -16.00 -1.29
CA SER A 176 -18.46 -16.74 -0.08
C SER A 176 -19.35 -15.88 0.83
N LYS A 177 -20.61 -16.32 0.93
CA LYS A 177 -21.62 -16.12 2.00
C LYS A 177 -22.21 -14.72 2.23
N SER A 178 -23.41 -14.55 1.68
CA SER A 178 -24.42 -13.60 2.15
C SER A 178 -24.62 -13.71 3.68
N PRO A 179 -24.79 -12.60 4.42
CA PRO A 179 -25.22 -12.68 5.80
C PRO A 179 -26.66 -13.20 5.84
N ARG A 180 -26.92 -14.24 6.62
CA ARG A 180 -28.30 -14.59 6.99
C ARG A 180 -28.86 -13.41 7.78
N LEU A 181 -29.86 -12.75 7.22
CA LEU A 181 -30.75 -11.85 7.95
C LEU A 181 -31.31 -12.62 9.14
N ARG A 182 -31.00 -12.16 10.36
CA ARG A 182 -31.65 -12.66 11.57
C ARG A 182 -33.04 -12.04 11.62
N SER A 183 -34.05 -12.92 11.63
CA SER A 183 -35.43 -12.64 12.06
C SER A 183 -35.48 -12.30 13.54
#